data_AF-A0A5R8LSM4-F1
#
_entry.id   AF-A0A5R8LSM4-F1
#
_cell.length_a   1.000
_cell.length_b   1.000
_cell.length_c   1.000
_cell.angle_alpha   90.00
_cell.angle_beta   90.00
_cell.angle_gamma   90.00
#
_symmetry.space_group_name_H-M   'P 1'
#
loop_
_entity.id
_entity.type
_entity.pdbx_description
1 polymer ?
#
loop_
_entity_poly.entity_id
_entity_poly.type
_entity_poly.pdbx_seq_one_letter_code
_entity_poly.pdbx_strand_id
1 'polypeptide(L)'
;MINIRLTEIVEEIAEDLELQAGLVLTDQQLWALRVHHQIVFKSSEFKPYIQKVMDYLTDTDADDRVWDAYEVLSTQNYIIAFNLRSSYIDVNTLNLFIQLA
;
A
#
# COMPACT_ATOMS: atom_id res chain seq x y z
N MET A 1 -2.12 21.23 6.38
CA MET A 1 -0.81 20.70 5.93
C MET A 1 -0.78 19.17 5.89
N ILE A 2 -1.12 18.44 6.97
CA ILE A 2 -1.15 16.96 6.97
C ILE A 2 -2.10 16.36 5.90
N ASN A 3 -3.25 17.00 5.66
CA ASN A 3 -4.26 16.52 4.72
C ASN A 3 -3.83 16.60 3.24
N ILE A 4 -2.96 17.56 2.88
CA ILE A 4 -2.50 17.73 1.49
C ILE A 4 -1.55 16.60 1.12
N ARG A 5 -0.56 16.33 1.97
CA ARG A 5 0.41 15.25 1.76
C ARG A 5 -0.23 13.86 1.70
N LEU A 6 -1.28 13.63 2.50
CA LEU A 6 -2.01 12.35 2.45
C LEU A 6 -2.76 12.18 1.13
N THR A 7 -3.30 13.26 0.58
CA THR A 7 -3.99 13.23 -0.72
C THR A 7 -3.00 12.93 -1.83
N GLU A 8 -1.84 13.58 -1.83
CA GLU A 8 -0.75 13.33 -2.78
C GLU A 8 -0.28 11.86 -2.73
N ILE A 9 -0.07 11.29 -1.55
CA ILE A 9 0.32 9.87 -1.40
C ILE A 9 -0.76 8.92 -1.96
N VAL A 10 -2.05 9.22 -1.71
CA VAL A 10 -3.15 8.40 -2.24
C VAL A 10 -3.20 8.45 -3.77
N GLU A 11 -2.98 9.64 -4.35
CA GLU A 11 -2.94 9.85 -5.79
C GLU A 11 -1.75 9.12 -6.41
N GLU A 12 -0.56 9.22 -5.80
CA GLU A 12 0.65 8.52 -6.24
C GLU A 12 0.48 7.00 -6.23
N ILE A 13 -0.10 6.44 -5.16
CA ILE A 13 -0.37 4.99 -5.09
C ILE A 13 -1.37 4.56 -6.15
N ALA A 14 -2.42 5.35 -6.39
CA ALA A 14 -3.41 5.03 -7.41
C ALA A 14 -2.77 5.06 -8.81
N GLU A 15 -1.96 6.07 -9.09
CA GLU A 15 -1.24 6.24 -10.35
C GLU A 15 -0.22 5.11 -10.57
N ASP A 16 0.60 4.77 -9.57
CA ASP A 16 1.55 3.66 -9.63
C ASP A 16 0.88 2.33 -9.95
N LEU A 17 -0.21 2.01 -9.22
CA LEU A 17 -0.92 0.76 -9.42
C LEU A 17 -1.59 0.68 -10.79
N GLU A 18 -2.12 1.78 -11.29
CA GLU A 18 -2.71 1.84 -12.62
C GLU A 18 -1.64 1.73 -13.72
N LEU A 19 -0.58 2.55 -13.66
CA LEU A 19 0.44 2.60 -14.70
C LEU A 19 1.32 1.35 -14.74
N GLN A 20 1.73 0.84 -13.58
CA GLN A 20 2.70 -0.26 -13.50
C GLN A 20 2.01 -1.63 -13.54
N ALA A 21 0.87 -1.77 -12.87
CA ALA A 21 0.18 -3.05 -12.76
C ALA A 21 -1.10 -3.15 -13.62
N GLY A 22 -1.71 -2.02 -14.00
CA GLY A 22 -3.05 -1.99 -14.59
C GLY A 22 -4.16 -2.18 -13.55
N LEU A 23 -3.87 -1.97 -12.26
CA LEU A 23 -4.83 -2.09 -11.16
C LEU A 23 -5.47 -0.73 -10.90
N VAL A 24 -6.73 -0.57 -11.33
CA VAL A 24 -7.52 0.63 -11.04
C VAL A 24 -8.24 0.45 -9.69
N LEU A 25 -7.96 1.36 -8.75
CA LEU A 25 -8.60 1.36 -7.45
C LEU A 25 -10.04 1.88 -7.53
N THR A 26 -10.95 1.20 -6.84
CA THR A 26 -12.33 1.67 -6.66
C THR A 26 -12.40 2.83 -5.68
N ASP A 27 -13.49 3.61 -5.73
CA ASP A 27 -13.74 4.69 -4.76
C ASP A 27 -13.69 4.21 -3.30
N GLN A 28 -14.16 2.97 -3.05
CA GLN A 28 -14.09 2.37 -1.71
C GLN A 28 -12.65 2.09 -1.28
N GLN A 29 -11.79 1.65 -2.20
CA GLN A 29 -10.38 1.40 -1.92
C GLN A 29 -9.60 2.70 -1.74
N LEU A 30 -9.88 3.71 -2.55
CA LEU A 30 -9.32 5.06 -2.39
C LEU A 30 -9.74 5.67 -1.04
N TRP A 31 -11.00 5.48 -0.64
CA TRP A 31 -11.46 5.87 0.69
C TRP A 31 -10.75 5.09 1.80
N ALA A 32 -10.56 3.77 1.63
CA ALA A 32 -9.85 2.94 2.60
C ALA A 32 -8.38 3.36 2.76
N LEU A 33 -7.69 3.71 1.66
CA LEU A 33 -6.38 4.34 1.74
C LEU A 33 -6.43 5.63 2.55
N ARG A 34 -7.33 6.56 2.20
CA ARG A 34 -7.44 7.86 2.91
C ARG A 34 -7.73 7.74 4.41
N VAL A 35 -8.49 6.73 4.84
CA VAL A 35 -8.98 6.62 6.22
C VAL A 35 -8.21 5.59 7.04
N HIS A 36 -7.86 4.45 6.45
CA HIS A 36 -7.20 3.33 7.13
C HIS A 36 -5.73 3.19 6.77
N HIS A 37 -5.24 3.99 5.83
CA HIS A 37 -3.86 3.96 5.33
C HIS A 37 -3.46 2.64 4.67
N GLN A 38 -4.46 1.82 4.33
CA GLN A 38 -4.25 0.53 3.70
C GLN A 38 -5.48 0.07 2.92
N ILE A 39 -5.26 -0.82 1.97
CA ILE A 39 -6.30 -1.62 1.30
C ILE A 39 -6.03 -3.08 1.58
N VAL A 40 -7.07 -3.83 1.90
CA VAL A 40 -7.03 -5.28 1.96
C VAL A 40 -7.70 -5.84 0.71
N PHE A 41 -6.97 -6.62 -0.06
CA PHE A 41 -7.46 -7.34 -1.22
C PHE A 41 -7.64 -8.81 -0.89
N LYS A 42 -8.69 -9.42 -1.42
CA LYS A 42 -8.77 -10.88 -1.47
C LYS A 42 -7.73 -11.40 -2.44
N SER A 43 -7.26 -12.62 -2.20
CA SER A 43 -6.32 -13.30 -3.11
C SER A 43 -6.80 -13.25 -4.57
N SER A 44 -8.08 -13.55 -4.82
CA SER A 44 -8.66 -13.55 -6.17
C SER A 44 -8.65 -12.20 -6.86
N GLU A 45 -8.69 -11.10 -6.09
CA GLU A 45 -8.74 -9.74 -6.63
C GLU A 45 -7.33 -9.25 -6.97
N PHE A 46 -6.33 -9.58 -6.15
CA PHE A 46 -4.98 -9.06 -6.31
C PHE A 46 -4.08 -9.94 -7.19
N LYS A 47 -4.32 -11.25 -7.22
CA LYS A 47 -3.47 -12.23 -7.91
C LYS A 47 -3.12 -11.90 -9.37
N PRO A 48 -4.02 -11.32 -10.19
CA PRO A 48 -3.67 -10.93 -11.56
C PRO A 48 -2.56 -9.86 -11.64
N TYR A 49 -2.33 -9.10 -10.57
CA TYR A 49 -1.45 -7.94 -10.53
C TYR A 49 -0.13 -8.18 -9.79
N ILE A 50 -0.03 -9.28 -9.02
CA ILE A 50 1.10 -9.55 -8.11
C ILE A 50 2.46 -9.41 -8.80
N GLN A 51 2.65 -10.05 -9.96
CA GLN A 51 3.94 -10.06 -10.61
C GLN A 51 4.40 -8.63 -10.97
N LYS A 52 3.51 -7.84 -11.57
CA LYS A 52 3.84 -6.46 -11.96
C LYS A 52 4.07 -5.54 -10.76
N VAL A 53 3.29 -5.74 -9.68
CA VAL A 53 3.52 -5.01 -8.43
C VAL A 53 4.87 -5.39 -7.84
N MET A 54 5.23 -6.67 -7.82
CA MET A 54 6.55 -7.11 -7.36
C MET A 54 7.68 -6.53 -8.22
N ASP A 55 7.52 -6.52 -9.54
CA ASP A 55 8.51 -5.96 -10.46
C ASP A 55 8.73 -4.47 -10.14
N TYR A 56 7.65 -3.68 -10.02
CA TYR A 56 7.72 -2.27 -9.63
C TYR A 56 8.40 -2.05 -8.26
N LEU A 57 8.01 -2.81 -7.24
CA LEU A 57 8.55 -2.66 -5.89
C LEU A 57 10.02 -3.09 -5.80
N THR A 58 10.46 -4.01 -6.67
CA THR A 58 11.86 -4.47 -6.73
C THR A 58 12.75 -3.48 -7.49
N ASP A 59 12.20 -2.85 -8.53
CA ASP A 59 12.93 -1.90 -9.38
C ASP A 59 12.97 -0.48 -8.79
N THR A 60 12.05 -0.15 -7.86
CA THR A 60 11.97 1.16 -7.20
C THR A 60 12.71 1.17 -5.86
N ASP A 61 13.62 2.13 -5.70
CA ASP A 61 14.38 2.28 -4.45
C ASP A 61 13.45 2.56 -3.27
N ALA A 62 13.79 2.00 -2.11
CA ALA A 62 12.91 2.05 -0.94
C ALA A 62 12.76 3.48 -0.38
N ASP A 63 13.73 4.36 -0.67
CA ASP A 63 13.69 5.77 -0.28
C ASP A 63 12.75 6.61 -1.15
N ASP A 64 12.46 6.16 -2.38
CA ASP A 64 11.60 6.84 -3.34
C ASP A 64 10.15 6.34 -3.29
N ARG A 65 9.88 5.29 -2.51
CA ARG A 65 8.58 4.63 -2.44
C ARG A 65 7.73 5.12 -1.26
N VAL A 66 6.48 5.53 -1.55
CA VAL A 66 5.53 5.95 -0.52
C VAL A 66 4.61 4.82 -0.01
N TRP A 67 4.78 3.60 -0.51
CA TRP A 67 3.94 2.44 -0.16
C TRP A 67 4.66 1.10 -0.31
N ASP A 68 4.06 0.07 0.30
CA ASP A 68 4.48 -1.33 0.19
C ASP A 68 3.29 -2.28 0.10
N ALA A 69 3.59 -3.51 -0.35
CA ALA A 69 2.63 -4.60 -0.42
C ALA A 69 3.04 -5.80 0.44
N TYR A 70 2.06 -6.46 1.05
CA TYR A 70 2.26 -7.58 1.99
C TYR A 70 1.27 -8.71 1.73
N GLU A 71 1.69 -9.94 2.00
CA GLU A 71 0.80 -11.11 2.05
C GLU A 71 0.48 -11.48 3.51
N VAL A 72 -0.81 -11.64 3.81
CA VAL A 72 -1.31 -12.09 5.11
C VAL A 72 -1.53 -13.60 5.07
N LEU A 73 -0.55 -14.37 5.54
CA LEU A 73 -0.55 -15.84 5.43
C LEU A 73 -1.77 -16.53 6.07
N SER A 74 -2.33 -15.98 7.15
CA SER A 74 -3.50 -16.55 7.84
C SER A 74 -4.78 -16.49 7.01
N THR A 75 -4.87 -15.56 6.06
CA THR A 75 -6.06 -15.33 5.24
C THR A 75 -5.78 -15.43 3.74
N GLN A 76 -4.51 -15.51 3.35
CA GLN A 76 -4.03 -15.40 1.96
C GLN A 76 -4.48 -14.11 1.27
N ASN A 77 -4.75 -13.06 2.05
CA ASN A 77 -5.09 -11.74 1.55
C ASN A 77 -3.84 -10.93 1.31
N TYR A 78 -3.96 -9.90 0.48
CA TYR A 78 -2.88 -8.96 0.20
C TYR A 78 -3.22 -7.60 0.79
N ILE A 79 -2.21 -6.91 1.31
CA ILE A 79 -2.35 -5.56 1.85
C ILE A 79 -1.47 -4.63 1.04
N ILE A 80 -2.02 -3.50 0.61
CA ILE A 80 -1.24 -2.33 0.17
C ILE A 80 -1.35 -1.30 1.28
N ALA A 81 -0.23 -0.76 1.75
CA ALA A 81 -0.21 0.22 2.84
C ALA A 81 0.79 1.35 2.59
N PHE A 82 0.48 2.52 3.15
CA PHE A 82 1.39 3.67 3.11
C PHE A 82 2.63 3.44 3.96
N ASN A 83 3.77 3.92 3.48
CA ASN A 83 4.98 4.07 4.28
C ASN A 83 5.09 5.52 4.74
N LEU A 84 4.74 5.79 6.00
CA LEU A 84 5.00 7.08 6.62
C LEU A 84 6.43 7.12 7.16
N ARG A 85 7.41 7.32 6.27
CA ARG A 85 8.78 7.58 6.68
C ARG A 85 8.89 8.99 7.28
N SER A 86 9.08 9.05 8.59
CA SER A 86 9.54 10.25 9.30
C SER A 86 11.04 10.10 9.56
N SER A 87 11.80 11.20 9.46
CA SER A 87 13.26 11.24 9.71
C SER A 87 13.69 10.75 11.10
N TYR A 88 12.73 10.42 11.97
CA TYR A 88 12.94 9.98 13.35
C TYR A 88 12.30 8.63 13.68
N ILE A 89 11.35 8.13 12.88
CA ILE A 89 10.62 6.88 13.16
C ILE A 89 10.17 6.24 11.83
N ASP A 90 10.59 4.99 11.60
CA ASP A 90 9.99 4.10 10.61
C ASP A 90 8.82 3.35 11.27
N VAL A 91 7.61 3.89 11.14
CA VAL A 91 6.40 3.21 11.65
C VAL A 91 5.85 2.33 10.53
N ASN A 92 6.42 1.14 10.41
CA ASN A 92 5.72 0.05 9.73
C ASN A 92 4.46 -0.29 10.55
N THR A 93 3.27 -0.06 9.97
CA THR A 93 1.96 -0.32 10.61
C THR A 93 1.76 -1.78 11.03
N LEU A 94 2.60 -2.71 10.55
CA LEU A 94 2.71 -4.09 11.03
C LEU A 94 3.13 -4.19 12.52
N ASN A 95 3.87 -3.21 13.06
CA ASN A 95 4.31 -3.24 14.46
C ASN A 95 3.19 -2.94 15.48
N LEU A 96 2.02 -2.46 15.03
CA LEU A 96 0.88 -2.25 15.94
C LEU A 96 0.14 -3.55 16.30
N PHE A 97 0.32 -4.62 15.52
CA PHE A 97 -0.36 -5.90 15.78
C PHE A 97 0.47 -6.91 16.58
N ILE A 98 1.80 -6.73 16.68
CA ILE A 98 2.66 -7.66 17.44
C ILE A 98 2.64 -7.36 18.96
N GLN A 99 2.21 -6.17 19.39
CA GLN A 99 2.12 -5.83 20.82
C GLN A 99 0.76 -6.11 21.48
N LEU A 100 -0.24 -6.57 20.72
CA LEU A 100 -1.59 -6.85 21.24
C LEU A 100 -2.05 -8.31 21.03
N ALA A 101 -1.10 -9.22 20.77
CA ALA A 101 -1.33 -10.67 20.72
C ALA A 101 -0.62 -11.39 21.87
#